data_AF-A0A820JAK3-F1
#
_entry.id   AF-A0A820JAK3-F1
#
_cell.length_a   1.000
_cell.length_b   1.000
_cell.length_c   1.000
_cell.angle_alpha   90.00
_cell.angle_beta   90.00
_cell.angle_gamma   90.00
#
_symmetry.space_group_name_H-M   'P 1'
#
loop_
_entity.id
_entity.type
_entity.pdbx_description
1 polymer ?
#
loop_
_entity_poly.entity_id
_entity_poly.type
_entity_poly.pdbx_seq_one_letter_code
_entity_poly.pdbx_strand_id
1 'polypeptide(L)' 'NAIVYTVACNTGYIEIPNRYASFTTWPNENLPCVDDLVRAGFFYTGNKTIMTCFYCNGSLQNWDPNDNPTIEHAR' A
#
# COMPACT_ATOMS: atom_id res chain seq x y z
N ASN A 1 15.62 19.97 -18.58
CA ASN A 1 14.92 19.34 -17.46
C ASN A 1 13.53 18.94 -17.90
N ALA A 2 13.39 17.74 -18.48
CA ALA A 2 12.07 17.20 -18.75
C ALA A 2 11.47 16.79 -17.40
N ILE A 3 10.38 17.42 -17.00
CA ILE A 3 9.55 16.91 -15.92
C ILE A 3 8.97 15.61 -16.48
N VAL A 4 9.50 14.47 -16.02
CA VAL A 4 8.88 13.17 -16.30
C VAL A 4 7.63 13.15 -15.44
N TYR A 5 6.47 13.40 -16.04
CA TYR A 5 5.19 13.17 -15.38
C TYR A 5 4.99 11.66 -15.26
N THR A 6 5.62 11.07 -14.26
CA THR A 6 5.39 9.69 -13.85
C THR A 6 3.92 9.58 -13.46
N VAL A 7 3.15 8.88 -14.28
CA VAL A 7 1.76 8.56 -13.96
C VAL A 7 1.78 7.42 -12.93
N ALA A 8 0.96 7.52 -11.89
CA ALA A 8 0.79 6.44 -10.92
C ALA A 8 0.34 5.16 -11.64
N CYS A 9 0.95 4.02 -11.33
CA CYS A 9 0.61 2.75 -11.98
C CYS A 9 -0.83 2.28 -11.72
N ASN A 10 -1.40 2.61 -10.55
CA ASN A 10 -2.75 2.22 -10.15
C ASN A 10 -3.58 3.47 -9.83
N THR A 11 -4.14 4.09 -10.87
CA THR A 11 -4.85 5.37 -10.75
C THR A 11 -6.11 5.31 -9.90
N GLY A 12 -6.76 4.14 -9.80
CA GLY A 12 -7.92 3.91 -8.93
C GLY A 12 -7.62 4.08 -7.43
N TYR A 13 -6.33 4.05 -7.04
CA TYR A 13 -5.87 4.16 -5.66
C TYR A 13 -5.07 5.44 -5.37
N ILE A 14 -5.11 6.43 -6.27
CA ILE A 14 -4.52 7.76 -6.04
C ILE A 14 -5.14 8.41 -4.80
N GLU A 15 -6.46 8.32 -4.68
CA GLU A 15 -7.18 8.90 -3.55
C GLU A 15 -7.04 8.03 -2.30
N ILE A 16 -6.73 8.69 -1.18
CA ILE A 16 -6.61 8.05 0.14
C ILE A 16 -7.85 7.20 0.50
N PRO A 17 -9.10 7.68 0.31
CA PRO A 17 -10.29 6.89 0.64
C PRO A 17 -10.37 5.57 -0.13
N ASN A 18 -9.95 5.54 -1.39
CA ASN A 18 -9.95 4.30 -2.18
C ASN A 18 -8.94 3.28 -1.65
N ARG A 19 -7.81 3.76 -1.10
CA ARG A 19 -6.84 2.88 -0.42
C ARG A 19 -7.44 2.31 0.86
N TYR A 20 -8.05 3.09 1.73
CA TYR A 20 -8.74 2.55 2.93
C TYR A 20 -9.84 1.56 2.56
N ALA A 21 -10.66 1.86 1.54
CA ALA A 21 -11.75 0.98 1.10
C ALA A 21 -11.27 -0.41 0.64
N SER A 22 -10.01 -0.53 0.20
CA SER A 22 -9.43 -1.83 -0.17
C SER A 22 -9.25 -2.78 1.02
N PHE A 23 -9.21 -2.28 2.26
CA PHE A 23 -8.99 -3.07 3.48
C PHE A 23 -10.29 -3.61 4.12
N THR A 24 -11.41 -3.63 3.41
CA THR A 24 -12.71 -4.09 3.96
C THR A 24 -12.73 -5.56 4.40
N THR A 25 -11.96 -6.42 3.73
CA THR A 25 -11.79 -7.85 4.08
C THR A 25 -10.46 -8.13 4.77
N TRP A 26 -9.79 -7.08 5.25
CA TRP A 26 -8.49 -7.19 5.88
C TRP A 26 -8.59 -8.00 7.18
N PRO A 27 -7.91 -9.15 7.28
CA PRO A 27 -7.92 -9.92 8.51
C PRO A 27 -7.23 -9.09 9.59
N ASN A 28 -7.89 -8.94 10.73
CA ASN A 28 -7.38 -8.18 11.88
C ASN A 28 -6.26 -8.93 12.64
N GLU A 29 -5.53 -9.78 11.94
CA GLU A 29 -4.49 -10.66 12.48
C GLU A 29 -3.15 -9.94 12.37
N ASN A 30 -2.40 -9.83 13.46
CA ASN A 30 -0.95 -9.58 13.56
C ASN A 30 -0.26 -8.94 12.33
N LEU A 31 -0.73 -7.78 11.88
CA LEU A 31 -0.27 -7.07 10.68
C LEU A 31 -0.07 -5.58 11.00
N PRO A 32 0.69 -4.83 10.17
CA PRO A 32 0.86 -3.40 10.35
C PRO A 32 -0.47 -2.65 10.35
N CYS A 33 -0.48 -1.49 10.99
CA CYS A 33 -1.63 -0.60 11.01
C CYS A 33 -2.04 -0.19 9.58
N VAL A 34 -3.34 -0.27 9.29
CA VAL A 34 -3.89 0.14 7.98
C VAL A 34 -3.59 1.61 7.68
N ASP A 35 -3.61 2.48 8.69
CA ASP A 35 -3.26 3.90 8.54
C ASP A 35 -1.84 4.07 8.00
N ASP A 36 -0.88 3.34 8.56
CA ASP A 36 0.53 3.40 8.17
C ASP A 36 0.75 2.84 6.75
N LEU A 37 0.06 1.74 6.41
CA LEU A 37 0.08 1.17 5.06
C LEU A 37 -0.47 2.17 4.02
N VAL A 38 -1.63 2.78 4.29
CA VAL A 38 -2.27 3.74 3.39
C VAL A 38 -1.42 5.00 3.20
N ARG A 39 -0.78 5.49 4.26
CA ARG A 39 0.15 6.64 4.22
C ARG A 39 1.43 6.32 3.46
N ALA A 40 1.95 5.09 3.58
CA ALA A 40 3.08 4.62 2.78
C ALA A 40 2.73 4.40 1.29
N GLY A 41 1.46 4.55 0.91
CA GLY A 41 0.98 4.46 -0.48
C GLY A 41 0.44 3.08 -0.87
N PHE A 42 0.25 2.18 0.09
CA PHE A 42 -0.25 0.85 -0.17
C PHE A 42 -1.78 0.78 -0.20
N PHE A 43 -2.29 -0.11 -1.06
CA PHE A 43 -3.65 -0.64 -1.01
C PHE A 43 -3.59 -2.16 -0.88
N TYR A 44 -4.61 -2.76 -0.27
CA TYR A 44 -4.74 -4.20 -0.17
C TYR A 44 -5.24 -4.79 -1.50
N THR A 45 -4.60 -5.86 -1.94
CA THR A 45 -4.95 -6.54 -3.20
C THR A 45 -6.15 -7.47 -3.08
N GLY A 46 -6.65 -7.73 -1.86
CA GLY A 46 -7.67 -8.76 -1.60
C GLY A 46 -7.10 -10.18 -1.46
N ASN A 47 -5.78 -10.35 -1.53
CA ASN A 47 -5.12 -11.65 -1.46
C ASN A 47 -4.11 -11.72 -0.29
N LYS A 48 -4.40 -12.59 0.69
CA LYS A 48 -3.56 -12.86 1.88
C LYS A 48 -3.13 -11.56 2.59
N THR A 49 -1.83 -11.28 2.57
CA THR A 49 -1.19 -10.13 3.20
C THR A 49 -0.42 -9.32 2.16
N ILE A 50 -0.86 -9.36 0.89
CA ILE A 50 -0.18 -8.67 -0.22
C ILE A 50 -0.72 -7.25 -0.35
N MET A 51 0.17 -6.29 -0.24
CA MET A 51 -0.09 -4.86 -0.43
C MET A 51 0.69 -4.32 -1.61
N THR A 52 0.06 -3.48 -2.42
CA THR A 52 0.69 -2.89 -3.61
C THR A 52 0.68 -1.38 -3.52
N CYS A 53 1.80 -0.75 -3.88
CA CYS A 53 1.88 0.70 -3.96
C CYS A 53 1.09 1.21 -5.16
N PHE A 54 0.23 2.22 -4.94
CA PHE A 54 -0.55 2.79 -6.03
C PHE A 54 0.32 3.47 -7.10
N TYR A 55 1.48 4.01 -6.72
CA TYR A 55 2.31 4.82 -7.59
C TYR A 55 3.35 3.99 -8.35
N CYS A 56 4.15 3.18 -7.65
CA CYS A 56 5.26 2.43 -8.26
C CYS A 56 4.92 0.97 -8.64
N ASN A 57 3.73 0.49 -8.26
CA ASN A 57 3.29 -0.91 -8.44
C ASN A 57 4.13 -1.98 -7.70
N GLY A 58 5.05 -1.57 -6.81
CA GLY A 58 5.78 -2.50 -5.95
C GLY A 58 4.84 -3.18 -4.96
N SER A 59 5.01 -4.49 -4.77
CA SER A 59 4.20 -5.29 -3.85
C SER A 59 5.05 -5.92 -2.75
N LEU A 60 4.52 -5.90 -1.53
CA LEU A 60 5.11 -6.50 -0.34
C LEU A 60 4.12 -7.47 0.31
N GLN A 61 4.63 -8.48 0.99
CA GLN A 61 3.85 -9.52 1.65
C GLN A 61 4.59 -10.07 2.87
N ASN A 62 3.92 -10.93 3.66
CA ASN A 62 4.49 -11.56 4.87
C ASN A 62 4.91 -10.55 5.95
N TRP A 63 4.08 -9.53 6.16
CA TRP A 63 4.32 -8.48 7.14
C TRP A 63 4.29 -8.99 8.58
N ASP A 64 5.17 -8.45 9.41
CA ASP A 64 5.14 -8.52 10.88
C ASP A 64 4.34 -7.32 11.43
N PRO A 65 3.64 -7.44 12.57
CA PRO A 65 2.95 -6.30 13.19
C PRO A 65 3.88 -5.12 13.53
N ASN A 66 5.18 -5.34 13.68
CA ASN A 66 6.16 -4.29 13.99
C ASN A 66 6.86 -3.69 12.76
N ASP A 67 6.58 -4.19 11.56
CA ASP A 67 7.15 -3.63 10.33
C ASP A 67 6.67 -2.20 10.11
N ASN A 68 7.55 -1.34 9.59
CA ASN A 68 7.21 0.03 9.22
C ASN A 68 6.99 0.12 7.70
N PRO A 69 5.75 0.31 7.22
CA PRO A 69 5.46 0.30 5.79
C PRO A 69 6.22 1.33 4.97
N THR A 70 6.53 2.49 5.55
CA THR A 70 7.28 3.54 4.84
C THR A 70 8.74 3.13 4.66
N ILE A 71 9.34 2.51 5.67
CA ILE A 71 10.71 1.98 5.58
C ILE A 71 10.78 0.81 4.61
N GLU A 72 9.87 -0.15 4.72
CA GLU A 72 9.87 -1.32 3.83
C GLU A 72 9.64 -0.94 2.36
N HIS A 73 8.84 0.10 2.09
CA HIS A 73 8.64 0.60 0.73
C HIS A 73 9.88 1.30 0.16
N ALA A 74 10.72 1.90 1.00
CA ALA A 74 11.90 2.63 0.56
C ALA A 74 13.15 1.75 0.37
N ARG A 75 13.11 0.48 0.83
CA ARG A 75 14.19 -0.50 0.67
C ARG A 75 14.22 -1.09 -0.73
#